data_AF-A0A366LJC9-F1
#
_entry.id   AF-A0A366LJC9-F1
#
_cell.length_a   1.000
_cell.length_b   1.000
_cell.length_c   1.000
_cell.angle_alpha   90.00
_cell.angle_beta   90.00
_cell.angle_gamma   90.00
#
_symmetry.space_group_name_H-M   'P 1'
#
loop_
_entity.id
_entity.type
_entity.pdbx_description
1 polymer ?
#
loop_
_entity_poly.entity_id
_entity_poly.type
_entity_poly.pdbx_seq_one_letter_code
_entity_poly.pdbx_strand_id
1 'polypeptide(L)'
;MAARTLAVFLFTDLHSVTAGEIGERLAASAGAVSGAIKSLLAVGLIERLPAPGSRREHYRLREDAWALLFTSQNTAVQAMLDAAAAGIAVTRTGDPAHERLSRMRDFYQFLLAELPGLLHRWQQHQRSGQAAGQEERR
;
A
#
# COMPACT_ATOMS: atom_id res chain seq x y z
N MET A 1 1.41 15.21 3.14
CA MET A 1 2.10 15.08 1.83
C MET A 1 1.76 13.78 1.10
N ALA A 2 1.84 12.62 1.74
CA ALA A 2 1.52 11.33 1.10
C ALA A 2 0.22 11.30 0.27
N ALA A 3 -0.90 11.82 0.81
CA ALA A 3 -2.17 11.89 0.08
C ALA A 3 -2.10 12.73 -1.21
N ARG A 4 -1.42 13.89 -1.19
CA ARG A 4 -1.22 14.73 -2.38
C ARG A 4 -0.33 14.03 -3.41
N THR A 5 0.71 13.34 -2.96
CA THR A 5 1.57 12.53 -3.84
C THR A 5 0.81 11.35 -4.45
N LEU A 6 -0.05 10.66 -3.68
CA LEU A 6 -0.94 9.62 -4.21
C LEU A 6 -1.88 10.19 -5.28
N ALA A 7 -2.44 11.39 -5.07
CA ALA A 7 -3.27 12.04 -6.08
C ALA A 7 -2.52 12.25 -7.40
N VAL A 8 -1.23 12.61 -7.37
CA VAL A 8 -0.43 12.70 -8.62
C VAL A 8 -0.43 11.38 -9.38
N PHE A 9 -0.26 10.26 -8.69
CA PHE A 9 -0.29 8.93 -9.33
C PHE A 9 -1.69 8.53 -9.84
N LEU A 10 -2.76 9.00 -9.19
CA LEU A 10 -4.14 8.70 -9.61
C LEU A 10 -4.58 9.52 -10.83
N PHE A 11 -4.06 10.74 -10.99
CA PHE A 11 -4.49 11.67 -12.04
C PHE A 11 -3.48 11.80 -13.18
N THR A 12 -2.29 11.22 -13.08
CA THR A 12 -1.28 11.29 -14.15
C THR A 12 -1.70 10.42 -15.35
N ASP A 13 -1.52 10.97 -16.54
CA ASP A 13 -1.64 10.28 -17.83
C ASP A 13 -0.35 9.52 -18.21
N LEU A 14 0.78 9.87 -17.57
CA LEU A 14 2.06 9.17 -17.74
C LEU A 14 2.05 7.78 -17.11
N HIS A 15 2.72 6.82 -17.76
CA HIS A 15 2.94 5.47 -17.23
C HIS A 15 3.76 5.45 -15.93
N SER A 16 4.60 6.46 -15.71
CA SER A 16 5.41 6.60 -14.50
C SER A 16 5.80 8.06 -14.30
N VAL A 17 6.13 8.42 -13.06
CA VAL A 17 6.60 9.75 -12.68
C VAL A 17 7.84 9.65 -11.79
N THR A 18 8.71 10.64 -11.88
CA THR A 18 9.90 10.79 -11.05
C THR A 18 9.60 11.66 -9.82
N ALA A 19 10.45 11.58 -8.79
CA ALA A 19 10.35 12.44 -7.62
C ALA A 19 10.44 13.95 -7.97
N GLY A 20 11.21 14.31 -9.00
CA GLY A 20 11.33 15.68 -9.48
C GLY A 20 10.00 16.21 -10.05
N GLU A 21 9.38 15.45 -10.94
CA GLU A 21 8.09 15.82 -11.56
C GLU A 21 6.97 15.92 -10.52
N ILE A 22 6.96 15.04 -9.51
CA ILE A 22 6.03 15.13 -8.37
C ILE A 22 6.27 16.44 -7.60
N GLY A 23 7.53 16.80 -7.34
CA GLY A 23 7.90 18.04 -6.65
C GLY A 23 7.45 19.28 -7.40
N GLU A 24 7.67 19.32 -8.72
CA GLU A 24 7.23 20.39 -9.60
C GLU A 24 5.70 20.53 -9.60
N ARG A 25 4.96 19.43 -9.84
CA ARG A 25 3.48 19.43 -9.87
C ARG A 25 2.86 19.89 -8.55
N LEU A 26 3.48 19.56 -7.42
CA LEU A 26 2.95 19.86 -6.09
C LEU A 26 3.52 21.13 -5.45
N ALA A 27 4.46 21.81 -6.13
CA ALA A 27 5.27 22.89 -5.56
C ALA A 27 5.86 22.48 -4.18
N ALA A 28 6.43 21.28 -4.11
CA ALA A 28 6.89 20.66 -2.87
C ALA A 28 8.40 20.42 -2.87
N SER A 29 9.01 20.49 -1.68
CA SER A 29 10.44 20.23 -1.53
C SER A 29 10.80 18.77 -1.80
N ALA A 30 12.04 18.53 -2.22
CA ALA A 30 12.56 17.18 -2.47
C ALA A 30 12.44 16.27 -1.23
N GLY A 31 12.67 16.80 -0.02
CA GLY A 31 12.52 16.06 1.23
C GLY A 31 11.07 15.64 1.51
N ALA A 32 10.12 16.55 1.28
CA ALA A 32 8.69 16.26 1.46
C ALA A 32 8.19 15.19 0.48
N VAL A 33 8.63 15.26 -0.78
CA VAL A 33 8.30 14.28 -1.81
C VAL A 33 8.95 12.93 -1.52
N SER A 34 10.23 12.91 -1.14
CA SER A 34 10.94 11.68 -0.80
C SER A 34 10.31 10.94 0.37
N GLY A 35 9.90 11.68 1.43
CA GLY A 35 9.16 11.10 2.55
C GLY A 35 7.82 10.51 2.13
N ALA A 36 7.06 11.21 1.28
CA ALA A 36 5.79 10.72 0.75
C ALA A 36 5.96 9.45 -0.10
N ILE A 37 6.94 9.41 -1.00
CA ILE A 37 7.27 8.24 -1.82
C ILE A 37 7.65 7.06 -0.93
N LYS A 38 8.52 7.27 0.07
CA LYS A 38 8.91 6.23 1.01
C LYS A 38 7.70 5.64 1.75
N SER A 39 6.79 6.49 2.23
CA SER A 39 5.56 6.02 2.89
C SER A 39 4.66 5.22 1.96
N LEU A 40 4.48 5.66 0.71
CA LEU A 40 3.64 4.97 -0.27
C LEU A 40 4.24 3.63 -0.73
N LEU A 41 5.57 3.54 -0.85
CA LEU A 41 6.28 2.28 -1.11
C LEU A 41 6.10 1.31 0.06
N ALA A 42 6.23 1.78 1.31
CA ALA A 42 6.12 0.92 2.49
C ALA A 42 4.75 0.23 2.61
N VAL A 43 3.68 0.94 2.23
CA VAL A 43 2.31 0.38 2.22
C VAL A 43 1.94 -0.32 0.92
N GLY A 44 2.87 -0.43 -0.04
CA GLY A 44 2.67 -1.16 -1.30
C GLY A 44 1.75 -0.48 -2.31
N LEU A 45 1.48 0.83 -2.19
CA LEU A 45 0.61 1.54 -3.14
C LEU A 45 1.30 1.84 -4.47
N ILE A 46 2.60 2.14 -4.40
CA ILE A 46 3.42 2.44 -5.57
C ILE A 46 4.57 1.45 -5.67
N GLU A 47 5.14 1.33 -6.86
CA GLU A 47 6.36 0.57 -7.08
C GLU A 47 7.39 1.36 -7.85
N ARG A 48 8.64 0.92 -7.73
CA ARG A 48 9.75 1.45 -8.50
C ARG A 48 9.90 0.69 -9.81
N LEU A 49 10.03 1.41 -10.91
CA LEU A 49 10.27 0.84 -12.23
C LEU A 49 11.76 0.89 -12.59
N PRO A 50 12.29 -0.15 -13.26
CA PRO A 50 13.57 -0.07 -13.94
C PRO A 50 13.46 0.96 -15.07
N ALA A 51 14.43 1.87 -15.17
CA ALA A 51 14.49 2.86 -16.24
C ALA A 51 15.83 2.72 -17.00
N PRO A 52 15.91 1.83 -18.00
CA PRO A 52 17.12 1.66 -18.79
C PRO A 52 17.51 2.99 -19.46
N GLY A 53 18.72 3.48 -19.20
CA GLY A 53 19.22 4.74 -19.75
C GLY A 53 18.87 6.01 -18.97
N SER A 54 18.05 5.92 -17.92
CA SER A 54 17.79 7.03 -16.99
C SER A 54 18.52 6.81 -15.68
N ARG A 55 19.18 7.86 -15.16
CA ARG A 55 19.70 7.85 -13.78
C ARG A 55 18.63 8.12 -12.72
N ARG A 56 17.44 8.54 -13.14
CA ARG A 56 16.35 8.90 -12.24
C ARG A 56 15.47 7.69 -11.97
N GLU A 57 15.01 7.57 -10.73
CA GLU A 57 14.07 6.53 -10.35
C GLU A 57 12.65 6.92 -10.79
N HIS A 58 11.97 5.97 -11.41
CA HIS A 58 10.59 6.12 -11.86
C HIS A 58 9.66 5.34 -10.93
N TYR A 59 8.49 5.91 -10.68
CA TYR A 59 7.47 5.35 -9.81
C TYR A 59 6.14 5.28 -10.54
N ARG A 60 5.34 4.26 -10.23
CA ARG A 60 3.95 4.17 -10.70
C ARG A 60 3.02 3.67 -9.59
N LEU A 61 1.74 4.00 -9.71
CA LEU A 61 0.69 3.29 -8.95
C LEU A 61 0.68 1.83 -9.40
N ARG A 62 0.56 0.92 -8.44
CA ARG A 62 0.37 -0.49 -8.80
C ARG A 62 -1.07 -0.74 -9.24
N GLU A 63 -1.26 -1.66 -10.17
CA GLU A 63 -2.60 -2.08 -10.61
C GLU A 63 -3.37 -2.77 -9.48
N ASP A 64 -2.65 -3.48 -8.62
CA ASP A 64 -3.14 -4.17 -7.43
C ASP A 64 -3.01 -3.32 -6.14
N ALA A 65 -2.72 -2.02 -6.24
CA ALA A 65 -2.40 -1.13 -5.11
C ALA A 65 -3.41 -1.24 -3.96
N TRP A 66 -4.71 -1.27 -4.28
CA TRP A 66 -5.77 -1.34 -3.28
C TRP A 66 -5.85 -2.71 -2.61
N ALA A 67 -5.60 -3.78 -3.35
CA ALA A 67 -5.54 -5.11 -2.78
C ALA A 67 -4.34 -5.22 -1.83
N LEU A 68 -3.17 -4.71 -2.26
CA LEU A 68 -1.93 -4.82 -1.51
C LEU A 68 -1.92 -4.09 -0.18
N LEU A 69 -2.62 -2.95 -0.07
CA LEU A 69 -2.83 -2.24 1.19
C LEU A 69 -3.30 -3.18 2.30
N PHE A 70 -4.12 -4.15 1.92
CA PHE A 70 -4.72 -5.14 2.78
C PHE A 70 -4.14 -6.53 2.53
N THR A 71 -2.83 -6.67 2.36
CA THR A 71 -2.17 -7.98 2.34
C THR A 71 -0.89 -7.95 3.18
N SER A 72 -0.30 -9.12 3.40
CA SER A 72 1.01 -9.25 4.05
C SER A 72 2.14 -8.54 3.31
N GLN A 73 1.94 -8.13 2.06
CA GLN A 73 2.91 -7.32 1.31
C GLN A 73 2.97 -5.86 1.80
N ASN A 74 2.05 -5.43 2.67
CA ASN A 74 2.15 -4.16 3.38
C ASN A 74 3.20 -4.26 4.48
N THR A 75 4.44 -3.85 4.15
CA THR A 75 5.59 -3.96 5.06
C THR A 75 5.41 -3.17 6.37
N ALA A 76 4.57 -2.13 6.38
CA ALA A 76 4.26 -1.40 7.60
C ALA A 76 3.45 -2.23 8.60
N VAL A 77 2.47 -3.02 8.13
CA VAL A 77 1.70 -3.93 8.97
C VAL A 77 2.59 -5.04 9.52
N GLN A 78 3.46 -5.60 8.68
CA GLN A 78 4.40 -6.62 9.13
C GLN A 78 5.35 -6.08 10.21
N ALA A 79 5.92 -4.89 10.02
CA ALA A 79 6.77 -4.25 11.02
C ALA A 79 6.02 -3.99 12.34
N MET A 80 4.73 -3.63 12.29
CA MET A 80 3.89 -3.48 13.48
C MET A 80 3.67 -4.81 14.20
N LEU A 81 3.41 -5.89 13.46
CA LEU A 81 3.24 -7.24 14.02
C LEU A 81 4.54 -7.75 14.67
N ASP A 82 5.69 -7.54 14.03
CA ASP A 82 7.00 -7.92 14.56
C ASP A 82 7.32 -7.13 15.84
N ALA A 83 7.07 -5.82 15.84
CA ALA A 83 7.22 -4.98 17.02
C ALA A 83 6.28 -5.39 18.15
N ALA A 84 5.03 -5.77 17.82
CA ALA A 84 4.08 -6.27 18.81
C ALA A 84 4.55 -7.59 19.43
N ALA A 85 5.03 -8.53 18.61
CA ALA A 85 5.56 -9.80 19.10
C ALA A 85 6.76 -9.58 20.04
N ALA A 86 7.71 -8.72 19.66
CA ALA A 86 8.84 -8.35 20.51
C ALA A 86 8.40 -7.70 21.84
N GLY A 87 7.44 -6.78 21.79
CA GLY A 87 6.91 -6.11 22.99
C GLY A 87 6.13 -7.05 23.91
N ILE A 88 5.37 -8.00 23.35
CA ILE A 88 4.65 -9.03 24.12
C ILE A 88 5.65 -9.94 24.86
N ALA A 89 6.75 -10.33 24.21
CA ALA A 89 7.75 -11.23 24.79
C ALA A 89 8.46 -10.64 26.02
N VAL A 90 8.51 -9.31 26.16
CA VAL A 90 9.18 -8.63 27.27
C VAL A 90 8.23 -8.03 28.31
N THR A 91 6.91 -8.11 28.08
CA THR A 91 5.87 -7.62 29.01
C THR A 91 5.19 -8.77 29.73
N ARG A 92 4.59 -8.52 30.89
CA ARG A 92 3.87 -9.54 31.66
C ARG A 92 2.37 -9.44 31.43
N THR A 93 1.68 -10.58 31.49
CA THR A 93 0.22 -10.62 31.48
C THR A 93 -0.36 -9.76 32.61
N GLY A 94 -1.36 -8.94 32.29
CA GLY A 94 -1.90 -7.92 33.20
C GLY A 94 -1.28 -6.53 33.04
N ASP A 95 -0.12 -6.39 32.39
CA ASP A 95 0.40 -5.06 32.04
C ASP A 95 -0.47 -4.42 30.94
N PRO A 96 -0.89 -3.14 31.06
CA PRO A 96 -1.69 -2.49 30.03
C PRO A 96 -1.02 -2.46 28.65
N ALA A 97 0.31 -2.47 28.59
CA ALA A 97 1.06 -2.56 27.34
C ALA A 97 0.91 -3.93 26.69
N HIS A 98 1.01 -5.01 27.46
CA HIS A 98 0.82 -6.38 26.98
C HIS A 98 -0.56 -6.54 26.34
N GLU A 99 -1.61 -6.10 27.03
CA GLU A 99 -3.00 -6.21 26.55
C GLU A 99 -3.23 -5.42 25.25
N ARG A 100 -2.67 -4.21 25.14
CA ARG A 100 -2.78 -3.41 23.91
C ARG A 100 -2.06 -4.06 22.73
N LEU A 101 -0.84 -4.56 22.95
CA LEU A 101 -0.05 -5.21 21.90
C LEU A 101 -0.70 -6.52 21.45
N SER A 102 -1.16 -7.36 22.39
CA SER A 102 -1.86 -8.61 22.09
C SER A 102 -3.14 -8.35 21.30
N ARG A 103 -3.98 -7.41 21.74
CA ARG A 103 -5.22 -7.06 21.01
C ARG A 103 -4.94 -6.55 19.60
N MET A 104 -3.93 -5.71 19.42
CA MET A 104 -3.53 -5.23 18.10
C MET A 104 -3.06 -6.38 17.21
N ARG A 105 -2.16 -7.24 17.72
CA ARG A 105 -1.65 -8.42 17.00
C ARG A 105 -2.79 -9.32 16.55
N ASP A 106 -3.68 -9.68 17.47
CA ASP A 106 -4.77 -10.63 17.21
C ASP A 106 -5.74 -10.09 16.14
N PHE A 107 -6.06 -8.78 16.20
CA PHE A 107 -6.89 -8.14 15.18
C PHE A 107 -6.24 -8.16 13.79
N TYR A 108 -4.97 -7.79 13.68
CA TYR A 108 -4.27 -7.80 12.40
C TYR A 108 -4.06 -9.22 11.86
N GLN A 109 -3.80 -10.20 12.72
CA GLN A 109 -3.72 -11.61 12.32
C GLN A 109 -5.05 -12.12 11.75
N PHE A 110 -6.18 -11.83 12.42
CA PHE A 110 -7.50 -12.14 11.90
C PHE A 110 -7.75 -11.48 10.55
N LEU A 111 -7.50 -10.17 10.44
CA LEU A 111 -7.71 -9.43 9.20
C LEU A 111 -6.88 -10.03 8.05
N LEU A 112 -5.59 -10.26 8.25
CA LEU A 112 -4.69 -10.82 7.24
C LEU A 112 -5.09 -12.23 6.81
N ALA A 113 -5.70 -13.03 7.69
CA ALA A 113 -6.21 -14.36 7.34
C ALA A 113 -7.46 -14.31 6.44
N GLU A 114 -8.33 -13.32 6.64
CA GLU A 114 -9.57 -13.16 5.86
C GLU A 114 -9.36 -12.53 4.47
N LEU A 115 -8.31 -11.72 4.33
CA LEU A 115 -8.06 -10.91 3.15
C LEU A 115 -7.91 -11.70 1.84
N PRO A 116 -7.17 -12.83 1.78
CA PRO A 116 -7.12 -13.64 0.56
C PRO A 116 -8.50 -14.08 0.07
N GLY A 117 -9.40 -14.46 0.99
CA GLY A 117 -10.77 -14.84 0.65
C GLY A 117 -11.60 -13.67 0.14
N LEU A 118 -11.45 -12.49 0.74
CA LEU A 118 -12.09 -11.25 0.28
C LEU A 118 -11.62 -10.84 -1.12
N LEU A 119 -10.30 -10.88 -1.36
CA LEU A 119 -9.72 -10.56 -2.67
C LEU A 119 -10.16 -11.55 -3.75
N HIS A 120 -10.23 -12.83 -3.43
CA HIS A 120 -10.75 -13.84 -4.35
C HIS A 120 -12.19 -13.55 -4.77
N ARG A 121 -13.07 -13.22 -3.82
CA ARG A 121 -14.46 -12.84 -4.11
C ARG A 121 -14.56 -11.56 -4.93
N TRP A 122 -13.72 -10.57 -4.64
CA TRP A 122 -13.65 -9.33 -5.42
C TRP A 122 -13.26 -9.59 -6.88
N GLN A 123 -12.24 -10.42 -7.11
CA GLN A 123 -11.82 -10.80 -8.46
C GLN A 123 -12.93 -11.53 -9.23
N GLN A 124 -13.69 -12.40 -8.58
CA GLN A 124 -14.85 -13.06 -9.18
C GLN A 124 -15.93 -12.04 -9.58
N HIS A 125 -16.25 -11.10 -8.69
CA HIS A 125 -17.24 -10.03 -8.94
C HIS A 125 -16.86 -9.14 -10.14
N GLN A 126 -15.58 -8.78 -10.26
CA GLN A 126 -15.09 -7.99 -11.40
C GLN A 126 -15.23 -8.74 -12.72
N ARG A 127 -14.97 -10.05 -12.73
CA ARG A 127 -15.10 -10.89 -13.94
C ARG A 127 -16.55 -11.05 -14.37
N SER A 128 -17.48 -11.21 -13.43
CA SER A 128 -18.92 -11.27 -13.74
C SER A 128 -19.46 -9.93 -14.25
N GLY A 129 -19.01 -8.81 -13.69
CA GLY A 129 -19.40 -7.47 -14.16
C GLY A 129 -18.84 -7.13 -15.56
N GLN A 130 -17.63 -7.58 -15.88
CA GLN A 130 -17.01 -7.38 -17.19
C GLN A 130 -17.67 -8.23 -18.29
N ALA A 131 -18.13 -9.44 -17.98
CA ALA A 131 -18.86 -10.29 -18.92
C ALA A 131 -20.23 -9.68 -19.29
N ALA A 132 -20.97 -9.15 -18.31
CA ALA A 132 -22.26 -8.50 -18.53
C ALA A 132 -22.11 -7.21 -19.39
N GLY A 133 -21.07 -6.41 -19.16
CA GLY A 133 -20.82 -5.18 -19.95
C GLY A 133 -20.31 -5.42 -21.38
N GLN A 134 -19.85 -6.64 -21.72
CA GLN A 134 -19.48 -7.03 -23.08
C GLN A 134 -20.67 -7.54 -23.90
N GLU A 135 -21.70 -8.10 -23.24
CA GLU A 135 -22.95 -8.51 -23.90
C GLU A 135 -23.85 -7.32 -24.26
N GLU A 136 -23.88 -6.25 -23.45
CA GLU A 136 -24.63 -5.03 -23.76
C GLU A 136 -24.01 -4.16 -24.88
N ARG A 137 -22.77 -4.45 -25.29
CA ARG A 137 -22.06 -3.72 -26.36
C ARG A 137 -22.02 -4.44 -27.71
N ARG A 138 -22.68 -5.59 -27.85
CA ARG A 138 -22.87 -6.31 -29.13
C ARG A 138 -24.29 -6.11 -29.65
#